data_AF-E3USH6-F1
#
_entry.id   AF-E3USH6-F1
#
_cell.length_a   1.000
_cell.length_b   1.000
_cell.length_c   1.000
_cell.angle_alpha   90.00
_cell.angle_beta   90.00
_cell.angle_gamma   90.00
#
_symmetry.space_group_name_H-M   'P 1'
#
loop_
_entity.id
_entity.type
_entity.pdbx_description
1 polymer ?
#
loop_
_entity_poly.entity_id
_entity_poly.type
_entity_poly.pdbx_seq_one_letter_code
_entity_poly.pdbx_strand_id
1 'polypeptide(L)' 'MVNVFATWCTACVKEIPDLVEVQNEMKSKGVNIVGVVTDPVDDNGENKEAIEKSKLIHEKTKASYPFLMP' A
#
# COMPACT_ATOMS: atom_id res chain seq x y z
N MET A 1 -5.57 -5.37 -9.69
CA MET A 1 -5.10 -3.97 -9.82
C MET A 1 -3.85 -3.81 -8.97
N VAL A 2 -2.89 -3.01 -9.42
CA VAL A 2 -1.64 -2.75 -8.68
C VAL A 2 -1.65 -1.29 -8.25
N ASN A 3 -1.58 -1.05 -6.94
CA ASN A 3 -1.38 0.28 -6.37
C ASN A 3 0.11 0.45 -6.07
N VAL A 4 0.77 1.38 -6.77
CA VAL A 4 2.19 1.68 -6.54
C VAL A 4 2.29 3.00 -5.78
N PHE A 5 2.91 2.98 -4.61
CA PHE A 5 3.01 4.15 -3.76
C PHE A 5 4.30 4.18 -2.95
N ALA A 6 4.60 5.34 -2.38
CA ALA A 6 5.68 5.53 -1.42
C ALA A 6 5.11 6.01 -0.07
N THR A 7 5.77 5.68 1.03
CA THR A 7 5.29 6.03 2.39
C THR A 7 5.25 7.53 2.64
N TRP A 8 6.07 8.31 1.93
CA TRP A 8 6.07 9.77 1.99
C TRP A 8 5.01 10.43 1.08
N CYS A 9 4.37 9.68 0.17
CA CYS A 9 3.35 10.20 -0.72
C CYS A 9 2.00 10.36 0.01
N THR A 10 1.74 11.57 0.52
CA THR A 10 0.51 11.86 1.29
C THR A 10 -0.77 11.61 0.49
N ALA A 11 -0.80 11.96 -0.79
CA ALA A 11 -1.96 11.74 -1.65
C ALA A 11 -2.22 10.24 -1.84
N CYS A 12 -1.18 9.46 -2.15
CA CYS A 12 -1.28 8.02 -2.33
C CYS A 12 -1.81 7.32 -1.07
N VAL A 13 -1.30 7.70 0.12
CA VAL A 13 -1.75 7.13 1.39
C VAL A 13 -3.22 7.45 1.68
N LYS A 14 -3.69 8.65 1.31
CA LYS A 14 -5.09 9.05 1.47
C LYS A 14 -6.05 8.31 0.54
N GLU A 15 -5.57 7.78 -0.59
CA GLU A 15 -6.37 7.02 -1.56
C GLU A 15 -6.60 5.57 -1.11
N ILE A 16 -5.74 5.01 -0.26
CA ILE A 16 -5.80 3.59 0.14
C ILE A 16 -7.17 3.16 0.69
N PRO A 17 -7.86 3.93 1.57
CA PRO A 17 -9.21 3.59 2.01
C PRO A 17 -10.22 3.49 0.87
N ASP A 18 -10.17 4.41 -0.09
CA ASP A 18 -11.06 4.39 -1.26
C ASP A 18 -10.79 3.13 -2.12
N LEU A 19 -9.52 2.74 -2.25
CA LEU A 19 -9.14 1.49 -2.92
C LEU A 19 -9.64 0.24 -2.18
N VAL A 20 -9.71 0.27 -0.85
CA VAL A 20 -10.32 -0.81 -0.06
C VAL A 20 -11.81 -0.94 -0.38
N GLU A 21 -12.53 0.16 -0.53
CA GLU A 21 -13.94 0.15 -0.94
C GLU A 21 -14.10 -0.43 -2.35
N VAL A 22 -13.28 0.02 -3.31
CA VAL A 22 -13.27 -0.52 -4.67
C VAL A 22 -12.98 -2.03 -4.69
N GLN A 23 -12.05 -2.51 -3.87
CA GLN A 23 -11.79 -3.94 -3.75
C GLN A 23 -13.03 -4.70 -3.26
N ASN A 24 -13.72 -4.18 -2.25
CA ASN A 24 -14.90 -4.84 -1.68
C ASN A 24 -16.04 -4.94 -2.71
N GLU A 25 -16.28 -3.89 -3.49
CA GLU A 25 -17.29 -3.89 -4.56
C GLU A 25 -16.95 -4.88 -5.68
N MET A 26 -15.66 -4.96 -6.04
CA MET A 26 -15.19 -5.76 -7.16
C MET A 26 -14.83 -7.20 -6.77
N LYS A 27 -14.89 -7.55 -5.48
CA LYS A 27 -14.60 -8.89 -4.95
C LYS A 27 -15.47 -9.98 -5.58
N SER A 28 -16.76 -9.69 -5.81
CA SER A 28 -17.71 -10.61 -6.47
C SER A 28 -17.34 -10.90 -7.94
N LYS A 29 -16.56 -10.02 -8.57
CA LYS A 29 -16.07 -10.14 -9.95
C LYS A 29 -14.68 -10.79 -10.02
N GLY A 30 -14.15 -11.27 -8.89
CA GLY A 30 -12.82 -11.90 -8.82
C GLY A 30 -11.65 -10.91 -8.94
N VAL A 31 -11.89 -9.61 -8.79
CA VAL A 31 -10.83 -8.59 -8.82
C VAL A 31 -10.22 -8.45 -7.44
N ASN A 32 -8.89 -8.33 -7.40
CA ASN A 32 -8.12 -8.10 -6.18
C ASN A 32 -7.14 -6.94 -6.38
N ILE A 33 -6.73 -6.29 -5.29
CA ILE A 33 -5.72 -5.23 -5.28
C ILE A 33 -4.46 -5.75 -4.58
N VAL A 34 -3.30 -5.26 -5.00
CA VAL A 34 -2.02 -5.44 -4.30
C VAL A 34 -1.34 -4.09 -4.26
N GLY A 35 -0.82 -3.71 -3.09
CA GLY A 35 0.02 -2.53 -2.92
C GLY A 35 1.49 -2.87 -3.13
N VAL A 36 2.25 -2.02 -3.81
CA VAL A 36 3.71 -2.11 -3.95
C VAL A 36 4.29 -0.83 -3.38
N VAL A 37 5.07 -0.97 -2.31
CA VAL A 37 5.70 0.16 -1.60
C VAL A 37 7.10 0.33 -2.15
N THR A 38 7.43 1.49 -2.72
CA THR A 38 8.66 1.65 -3.53
C THR A 38 9.84 2.26 -2.79
N ASP A 39 9.62 2.88 -1.63
CA ASP A 39 10.64 3.50 -0.77
C ASP A 39 11.20 2.65 0.41
N PRO A 40 10.82 1.38 0.65
CA PRO A 40 11.49 0.52 1.63
C PRO A 40 12.93 0.12 1.29
N VAL A 41 13.35 0.27 0.03
CA VAL A 41 14.72 0.00 -0.44
C VAL A 41 15.19 1.20 -1.24
N ASP A 42 16.37 1.72 -0.89
CA ASP A 42 17.05 2.81 -1.61
C ASP A 42 18.50 2.43 -1.95
N ASP A 43 19.27 3.36 -2.52
CA ASP A 43 20.67 3.13 -2.92
C ASP A 43 21.59 2.68 -1.76
N ASN A 44 21.16 2.89 -0.51
CA ASN A 44 21.88 2.49 0.70
C ASN A 44 21.34 1.17 1.31
N GLY A 45 20.43 0.49 0.62
CA GLY A 45 19.81 -0.77 1.08
C GLY A 45 18.44 -0.56 1.72
N GLU A 46 18.13 -1.35 2.75
CA GLU A 46 16.83 -1.30 3.42
C GLU A 46 16.62 0.01 4.21
N ASN A 47 15.56 0.72 3.88
CA ASN A 47 15.10 1.90 4.61
C ASN A 47 14.12 1.48 5.72
N LYS A 48 14.66 1.22 6.91
CA LYS A 48 13.89 0.77 8.08
C LYS A 48 12.75 1.72 8.47
N GLU A 49 12.94 3.03 8.26
CA GLU A 49 11.90 4.02 8.56
C GLU A 49 10.71 3.86 7.61
N ALA A 50 10.97 3.70 6.31
CA ALA A 50 9.92 3.43 5.32
C ALA A 50 9.25 2.08 5.56
N ILE A 51 10.00 1.05 5.96
CA ILE A 51 9.42 -0.26 6.34
C ILE A 51 8.42 -0.09 7.50
N GLU A 52 8.82 0.57 8.58
CA GLU A 52 7.90 0.79 9.73
C GLU A 52 6.72 1.70 9.37
N LYS A 53 6.94 2.74 8.56
CA LYS A 53 5.84 3.58 8.05
C LYS A 53 4.86 2.78 7.19
N SER A 54 5.34 1.86 6.36
CA SER A 54 4.46 1.06 5.50
C SER A 54 3.52 0.17 6.32
N LYS A 55 4.01 -0.42 7.42
CA LYS A 55 3.20 -1.17 8.40
C LYS A 55 2.16 -0.27 9.07
N LEU A 56 2.59 0.91 9.55
CA LEU A 56 1.69 1.88 10.17
C LEU A 56 0.60 2.38 9.21
N ILE A 57 0.95 2.60 7.94
CA ILE A 57 -0.01 2.97 6.90
C ILE A 57 -1.02 1.85 6.69
N HIS A 58 -0.55 0.60 6.58
CA HIS A 58 -1.41 -0.58 6.41
C HIS A 58 -2.46 -0.66 7.54
N GLU A 59 -2.01 -0.54 8.79
CA GLU A 59 -2.87 -0.55 9.97
C GLU A 59 -3.85 0.63 10.00
N LYS A 60 -3.36 1.85 9.78
CA LYS A 60 -4.18 3.07 9.86
C LYS A 60 -5.24 3.16 8.77
N THR A 61 -4.89 2.72 7.56
CA THR A 61 -5.81 2.73 6.41
C THR A 61 -6.73 1.51 6.39
N LYS A 62 -6.50 0.53 7.29
CA LYS A 62 -7.22 -0.74 7.33
C LYS A 62 -7.19 -1.46 5.97
N ALA A 63 -6.04 -1.39 5.30
CA ALA A 63 -5.85 -2.00 3.99
C ALA A 63 -6.16 -3.50 4.07
N SER A 64 -7.14 -3.96 3.30
CA SER A 64 -7.54 -5.37 3.26
C SER A 64 -6.68 -6.23 2.32
N TYR A 65 -5.78 -5.59 1.57
CA TYR A 65 -4.85 -6.22 0.63
C TYR A 65 -3.40 -6.11 1.09
N PRO A 66 -2.50 -6.99 0.62
CA PRO A 66 -1.10 -6.97 1.03
C PRO A 66 -0.34 -5.78 0.43
N PHE A 67 0.60 -5.25 1.20
CA PHE A 67 1.67 -4.39 0.71
C PHE A 67 2.91 -5.25 0.48
N LEU A 68 3.40 -5.27 -0.74
CA LEU A 68 4.61 -5.97 -1.15
C LEU A 68 5.78 -4.97 -1.18
N MET A 69 6.93 -5.45 -0.74
CA MET A 69 8.21 -4.78 -0.95
C MET A 69 8.85 -5.39 -2.21
N PRO A 70 9.43 -4.57 -3.10
CA PRO A 70 10.14 -5.04 -4.28
C PRO A 70 11.46 -5.75 -3.96
#